data_AF-A0A3S8R9P7-F1
#
_entry.id   AF-A0A3S8R9P7-F1
#
_cell.length_a   1.000
_cell.length_b   1.000
_cell.length_c   1.000
_cell.angle_alpha   90.00
_cell.angle_beta   90.00
_cell.angle_gamma   90.00
#
_symmetry.space_group_name_H-M   'P 1'
#
loop_
_entity.id
_entity.type
_entity.pdbx_description
1 polymer ?
#
loop_
_entity_poly.entity_id
_entity_poly.type
_entity_poly.pdbx_seq_one_letter_code
_entity_poly.pdbx_strand_id
1 'polypeptide(L)'
;MKFFNKNPFKKMKNLNSQLLSLLAFAVILFTACNSSEETIPNNETSEITPEIVSKLQAAYFETSSAKVTTFMGEKGVAVEDMFFTFAQIDELGEGSNIPNTEHYRTTNLVTGLPRVITVSVSPDLGTLGSDALDKTIVMLNNLGSQLTYQRVSYGGKGKSKADIEVNEFYELESGGFITLGRAAGFPTRKGDPAKGFGINSRWFELSIAPTSSELAGTMAHEIGHCIGFRHTDYQTRESCGQNVNEGSAGVGAIHIAGTPTGSDNTSIMQSCGPATTFNNNDKNAMLTLY
;
A
#
# COMPACT_ATOMS: atom_id res chain seq x y z
N MET A 1 -15.32 -76.47 42.28
CA MET A 1 -14.71 -75.17 41.87
C MET A 1 -15.15 -74.91 40.43
N LYS A 2 -15.68 -73.69 40.19
CA LYS A 2 -16.43 -73.12 39.05
C LYS A 2 -16.49 -73.85 37.67
N PHE A 3 -17.68 -73.73 37.07
CA PHE A 3 -18.23 -74.43 35.91
C PHE A 3 -18.25 -73.57 34.60
N PHE A 4 -18.30 -74.30 33.46
CA PHE A 4 -18.78 -73.98 32.07
C PHE A 4 -18.10 -72.85 31.27
N ASN A 5 -17.42 -73.07 30.13
CA ASN A 5 -17.75 -73.67 28.80
C ASN A 5 -18.57 -72.75 27.87
N LYS A 6 -18.08 -72.53 26.64
CA LYS A 6 -18.91 -72.37 25.44
C LYS A 6 -18.10 -72.57 24.15
N ASN A 7 -18.60 -73.48 23.32
CA ASN A 7 -18.24 -73.70 21.92
C ASN A 7 -19.13 -72.86 20.97
N PRO A 8 -18.76 -72.69 19.68
CA PRO A 8 -19.38 -71.77 18.72
C PRO A 8 -20.37 -72.50 17.77
N PHE A 9 -21.27 -71.79 17.07
CA PHE A 9 -21.78 -72.20 15.72
C PHE A 9 -22.69 -71.13 15.05
N LYS A 10 -22.22 -70.63 13.89
CA LYS A 10 -22.88 -70.51 12.57
C LYS A 10 -24.32 -69.94 12.46
N LYS A 11 -24.49 -68.90 11.63
CA LYS A 11 -25.78 -68.45 11.07
C LYS A 11 -25.75 -68.50 9.54
N MET A 12 -26.79 -69.08 8.93
CA MET A 12 -27.05 -69.09 7.49
C MET A 12 -28.49 -68.61 7.20
N LYS A 13 -28.58 -67.70 6.23
CA LYS A 13 -29.55 -67.56 5.12
C LYS A 13 -31.06 -67.28 5.35
N ASN A 14 -31.45 -66.14 4.77
CA ASN A 14 -32.46 -65.94 3.70
C ASN A 14 -33.97 -65.80 3.99
N LEU A 15 -34.51 -64.72 3.38
CA LEU A 15 -35.62 -64.64 2.40
C LEU A 15 -36.94 -63.92 2.80
N ASN A 16 -37.15 -62.76 2.12
CA ASN A 16 -38.35 -62.21 1.46
C ASN A 16 -39.77 -62.44 2.02
N SER A 17 -40.56 -61.35 2.09
CA SER A 17 -41.72 -61.11 1.20
C SER A 17 -42.50 -59.84 1.61
N GLN A 18 -42.83 -59.00 0.63
CA GLN A 18 -43.76 -57.87 0.71
C GLN A 18 -45.23 -58.34 0.61
N LEU A 19 -46.19 -57.59 1.17
CA LEU A 19 -47.57 -57.33 0.70
C LEU A 19 -48.34 -56.55 1.81
N LEU A 20 -48.58 -55.25 1.70
CA LEU A 20 -49.67 -54.50 1.01
C LEU A 20 -51.00 -54.39 1.80
N SER A 21 -51.50 -53.15 1.94
CA SER A 21 -52.86 -52.64 2.28
C SER A 21 -52.90 -51.76 3.55
N LEU A 22 -53.65 -50.66 3.67
CA LEU A 22 -54.47 -49.83 2.78
C LEU A 22 -54.61 -48.43 3.45
N LEU A 23 -54.61 -47.37 2.63
CA LEU A 23 -55.47 -46.17 2.73
C LEU A 23 -55.59 -45.36 4.04
N ALA A 24 -55.06 -44.13 4.04
CA ALA A 24 -55.75 -42.96 4.59
C ALA A 24 -55.25 -41.66 3.95
N PHE A 25 -56.22 -40.87 3.51
CA PHE A 25 -56.14 -39.59 2.80
C PHE A 25 -55.70 -38.47 3.77
N ALA A 26 -54.63 -37.72 3.48
CA ALA A 26 -54.39 -36.44 4.15
C ALA A 26 -53.43 -35.51 3.37
N VAL A 27 -54.03 -34.47 2.80
CA VAL A 27 -53.61 -33.06 2.81
C VAL A 27 -52.22 -32.70 2.29
N ILE A 28 -52.26 -31.98 1.17
CA ILE A 28 -51.21 -31.10 0.64
C ILE A 28 -50.81 -30.06 1.69
N LEU A 29 -49.55 -30.07 2.13
CA LEU A 29 -48.84 -28.88 2.60
C LEU A 29 -47.39 -28.98 2.11
N PHE A 30 -47.08 -28.27 1.03
CA PHE A 30 -45.69 -27.92 0.69
C PHE A 30 -45.19 -26.98 1.79
N THR A 31 -44.35 -27.48 2.68
CA THR A 31 -43.47 -26.66 3.51
C THR A 31 -42.05 -26.96 3.09
N ALA A 32 -41.46 -26.01 2.37
CA ALA A 32 -40.05 -26.00 2.04
C ALA A 32 -39.26 -25.90 3.34
N CYS A 33 -38.50 -26.95 3.64
CA CYS A 33 -37.50 -26.94 4.70
C CYS A 33 -36.29 -26.16 4.17
N ASN A 34 -36.23 -24.86 4.43
CA ASN A 34 -34.96 -24.14 4.33
C ASN A 34 -34.12 -24.56 5.53
N SER A 35 -33.07 -25.35 5.27
CA SER A 35 -32.00 -25.55 6.22
C SER A 35 -31.36 -24.20 6.49
N SER A 36 -31.66 -23.61 7.64
CA SER A 36 -30.93 -22.47 8.19
C SER A 36 -29.56 -22.97 8.63
N GLU A 37 -28.60 -22.97 7.71
CA GLU A 37 -27.21 -22.76 8.08
C GLU A 37 -27.11 -21.31 8.57
N GLU A 38 -26.93 -21.14 9.88
CA GLU A 38 -26.43 -19.89 10.44
C GLU A 38 -25.05 -19.65 9.84
N THR A 39 -25.02 -18.80 8.82
CA THR A 39 -23.78 -18.20 8.35
C THR A 39 -23.25 -17.31 9.47
N ILE A 40 -22.22 -17.79 10.16
CA ILE A 40 -21.31 -16.92 10.89
C ILE A 40 -20.77 -15.94 9.83
N PRO A 41 -21.05 -14.62 9.89
CA PRO A 41 -20.52 -13.70 8.93
C PRO A 41 -19.04 -13.50 9.26
N ASN A 42 -18.19 -14.26 8.57
CA ASN A 42 -16.75 -14.10 8.62
C ASN A 42 -16.26 -13.52 7.28
N ASN A 43 -16.31 -12.19 7.15
CA ASN A 43 -15.19 -11.33 6.78
C ASN A 43 -15.69 -9.91 6.51
N GLU A 44 -15.21 -8.95 7.30
CA GLU A 44 -15.29 -7.53 6.95
C GLU A 44 -14.32 -7.23 5.80
N THR A 45 -14.65 -7.62 4.57
CA THR A 45 -14.18 -6.85 3.41
C THR A 45 -15.11 -5.65 3.29
N SER A 46 -14.72 -4.54 3.91
CA SER A 46 -15.30 -3.24 3.61
C SER A 46 -14.97 -2.94 2.14
N GLU A 47 -15.86 -3.34 1.22
CA GLU A 47 -15.65 -3.13 -0.21
C GLU A 47 -15.44 -1.63 -0.49
N ILE A 48 -14.54 -1.34 -1.42
CA ILE A 48 -14.33 0.03 -1.90
C ILE A 48 -15.62 0.49 -2.60
N THR A 49 -16.20 1.60 -2.15
CA THR A 49 -17.47 2.06 -2.73
C THR A 49 -17.24 2.64 -4.13
N PRO A 50 -18.24 2.57 -5.03
CA PRO A 50 -18.14 3.21 -6.35
C PRO A 50 -17.85 4.72 -6.27
N GLU A 51 -18.30 5.40 -5.22
CA GLU A 51 -18.00 6.80 -4.99
C GLU A 51 -16.50 7.04 -4.75
N ILE A 52 -15.87 6.21 -3.91
CA ILE A 52 -14.43 6.29 -3.64
C ILE A 52 -13.64 5.99 -4.92
N VAL A 53 -14.03 4.95 -5.66
CA VAL A 53 -13.42 4.61 -6.96
C VAL A 53 -13.53 5.80 -7.91
N SER A 54 -14.70 6.43 -8.00
CA SER A 54 -14.91 7.60 -8.85
C SER A 54 -14.05 8.80 -8.45
N LYS A 55 -13.85 9.06 -7.16
CA LYS A 55 -12.97 10.14 -6.68
C LYS A 55 -11.52 9.87 -7.03
N LEU A 56 -11.05 8.64 -6.82
CA LEU A 56 -9.69 8.22 -7.18
C LEU A 56 -9.46 8.26 -8.69
N GLN A 57 -10.43 7.82 -9.49
CA GLN A 57 -10.37 7.91 -10.96
C GLN A 57 -10.46 9.35 -11.48
N ALA A 58 -11.27 10.20 -10.85
CA ALA A 58 -11.30 11.64 -11.15
C ALA A 58 -9.96 12.31 -10.81
N ALA A 59 -9.26 11.78 -9.81
CA ALA A 59 -7.89 12.11 -9.49
C ALA A 59 -6.87 11.40 -10.44
N TYR A 60 -7.28 10.52 -11.35
CA TYR A 60 -6.43 9.75 -12.28
C TYR A 60 -5.59 8.61 -11.67
N PHE A 61 -5.90 8.16 -10.45
CA PHE A 61 -5.32 6.92 -9.96
C PHE A 61 -5.82 5.71 -10.76
N GLU A 62 -4.93 4.76 -11.04
CA GLU A 62 -5.32 3.45 -11.55
C GLU A 62 -5.90 2.63 -10.39
N THR A 63 -7.18 2.31 -10.48
CA THR A 63 -7.96 1.77 -9.35
C THR A 63 -8.05 0.25 -9.34
N SER A 64 -7.43 -0.47 -10.29
CA SER A 64 -7.42 -1.94 -10.28
C SER A 64 -6.71 -2.51 -9.06
N SER A 65 -5.75 -1.76 -8.50
CA SER A 65 -5.05 -2.10 -7.25
C SER A 65 -5.72 -1.56 -5.98
N ALA A 66 -6.77 -0.73 -6.13
CA ALA A 66 -7.35 0.00 -5.01
C ALA A 66 -8.06 -0.92 -4.03
N LYS A 67 -7.73 -0.80 -2.74
CA LYS A 67 -8.34 -1.59 -1.67
C LYS A 67 -8.46 -0.81 -0.37
N VAL A 68 -9.57 -1.02 0.33
CA VAL A 68 -9.74 -0.50 1.69
C VAL A 68 -8.80 -1.24 2.62
N THR A 69 -8.03 -0.49 3.40
CA THR A 69 -7.09 -1.05 4.37
C THR A 69 -6.95 -0.14 5.59
N THR A 70 -6.30 -0.65 6.63
CA THR A 70 -5.79 0.16 7.73
C THR A 70 -4.28 0.28 7.56
N PHE A 71 -3.78 1.50 7.52
CA PHE A 71 -2.36 1.78 7.33
C PHE A 71 -1.92 2.85 8.33
N MET A 72 -0.83 2.60 9.04
CA MET A 72 -0.31 3.51 10.07
C MET A 72 -1.37 3.93 11.12
N GLY A 73 -2.30 3.03 11.45
CA GLY A 73 -3.38 3.27 12.40
C GLY A 73 -4.58 4.09 11.87
N GLU A 74 -4.59 4.45 10.58
CA GLU A 74 -5.70 5.17 9.93
C GLU A 74 -6.41 4.24 8.92
N LYS A 75 -7.74 4.32 8.85
CA LYS A 75 -8.53 3.59 7.84
C LYS A 75 -8.64 4.41 6.57
N GLY A 76 -8.48 3.78 5.42
CA GLY A 76 -8.48 4.46 4.13
C GLY A 76 -8.36 3.50 2.97
N VAL A 77 -7.80 3.98 1.86
CA VAL A 77 -7.57 3.22 0.63
C VAL A 77 -6.09 3.22 0.31
N ALA A 78 -5.55 2.03 0.09
CA ALA A 78 -4.29 1.85 -0.61
C ALA A 78 -4.57 1.74 -2.11
N VAL A 79 -3.83 2.49 -2.92
CA VAL A 79 -3.89 2.48 -4.38
C VAL A 79 -2.48 2.76 -4.89
N GLU A 80 -1.97 1.92 -5.80
CA GLU A 80 -0.56 1.98 -6.24
C GLU A 80 0.40 1.88 -5.02
N ASP A 81 1.35 2.81 -4.88
CA ASP A 81 2.24 3.03 -3.74
C ASP A 81 1.77 4.17 -2.83
N MET A 82 0.49 4.54 -2.90
CA MET A 82 -0.10 5.58 -2.06
C MET A 82 -1.14 5.01 -1.10
N PHE A 83 -1.22 5.61 0.08
CA PHE A 83 -2.33 5.46 1.00
C PHE A 83 -3.00 6.80 1.27
N PHE A 84 -4.33 6.83 1.13
CA PHE A 84 -5.15 7.97 1.47
C PHE A 84 -6.20 7.58 2.50
N THR A 85 -6.26 8.33 3.60
CA THR A 85 -7.44 8.33 4.48
C THR A 85 -8.68 8.78 3.70
N PHE A 86 -9.87 8.37 4.14
CA PHE A 86 -11.11 8.81 3.47
C PHE A 86 -11.24 10.34 3.44
N ALA A 87 -10.78 11.03 4.49
CA ALA A 87 -10.74 12.49 4.52
C ALA A 87 -9.81 13.08 3.44
N GLN A 88 -8.63 12.48 3.22
CA GLN A 88 -7.74 12.90 2.13
C GLN A 88 -8.38 12.64 0.76
N ILE A 89 -9.13 11.54 0.60
CA ILE A 89 -9.86 11.23 -0.65
C ILE A 89 -10.92 12.31 -0.95
N ASP A 90 -11.60 12.82 0.07
CA ASP A 90 -12.56 13.92 -0.08
C ASP A 90 -11.90 15.27 -0.43
N GLU A 91 -10.61 15.42 -0.12
CA GLU A 91 -9.81 16.59 -0.48
C GLU A 91 -9.16 16.47 -1.87
N LEU A 92 -9.21 15.29 -2.51
CA LEU A 92 -8.72 15.13 -3.88
C LEU A 92 -9.60 15.94 -4.83
N GLY A 93 -9.00 16.84 -5.59
CA GLY A 93 -9.68 17.58 -6.65
C GLY A 93 -9.87 16.74 -7.91
N GLU A 94 -10.78 17.19 -8.79
CA GLU A 94 -10.82 16.73 -10.18
C GLU A 94 -9.48 17.01 -10.84
N GLY A 95 -8.89 15.99 -11.46
CA GLY A 95 -7.64 16.20 -12.15
C GLY A 95 -7.83 17.10 -13.35
N SER A 96 -7.05 18.18 -13.41
CA SER A 96 -6.98 18.99 -14.63
C SER A 96 -6.21 18.22 -15.70
N ASN A 97 -6.54 18.43 -16.99
CA ASN A 97 -5.70 17.97 -18.09
C ASN A 97 -4.32 18.61 -17.95
N ILE A 98 -3.36 17.87 -17.37
CA ILE A 98 -1.99 18.32 -17.26
C ILE A 98 -1.33 18.07 -18.62
N PRO A 99 -0.70 19.09 -19.23
CA PRO A 99 0.10 18.90 -20.43
C PRO A 99 1.16 17.81 -20.20
N ASN A 100 1.48 17.04 -21.24
CA ASN A 100 2.63 16.13 -21.16
C ASN A 100 3.88 16.94 -20.80
N THR A 101 4.53 16.69 -19.66
CA THR A 101 5.97 16.36 -19.43
C THR A 101 6.59 16.96 -18.15
N GLU A 102 7.67 16.32 -17.65
CA GLU A 102 8.75 16.72 -16.66
C GLU A 102 8.59 16.58 -15.13
N HIS A 103 9.65 16.16 -14.39
CA HIS A 103 9.66 15.89 -12.92
C HIS A 103 8.63 16.74 -12.15
N TYR A 104 7.71 16.06 -11.48
CA TYR A 104 6.52 16.70 -10.96
C TYR A 104 6.54 16.82 -9.46
N ARG A 105 5.89 17.88 -9.02
CA ARG A 105 5.50 18.05 -7.63
C ARG A 105 4.01 18.22 -7.47
N THR A 106 3.56 17.97 -6.25
CA THR A 106 2.26 18.40 -5.77
C THR A 106 2.18 19.92 -5.64
N THR A 107 0.97 20.44 -5.59
CA THR A 107 0.62 21.84 -5.35
C THR A 107 1.16 22.30 -4.00
N ASN A 108 0.96 21.48 -2.97
CA ASN A 108 1.54 21.70 -1.65
C ASN A 108 2.98 21.20 -1.61
N LEU A 109 3.85 21.95 -0.93
CA LEU A 109 5.24 21.61 -0.67
C LEU A 109 5.53 21.79 0.82
N VAL A 110 6.65 21.24 1.28
CA VAL A 110 7.15 21.57 2.62
C VAL A 110 7.56 23.05 2.64
N THR A 111 7.16 23.78 3.69
CA THR A 111 7.48 25.22 3.83
C THR A 111 8.20 25.49 5.15
N GLY A 112 8.67 26.74 5.32
CA GLY A 112 9.45 27.15 6.50
C GLY A 112 10.94 26.83 6.38
N LEU A 113 11.50 27.02 5.18
CA LEU A 113 12.90 26.69 4.87
C LEU A 113 13.89 27.75 5.41
N PRO A 114 15.13 27.36 5.78
CA PRO A 114 15.60 25.98 5.88
C PRO A 114 14.95 25.22 7.05
N ARG A 115 14.66 23.94 6.84
CA ARG A 115 13.91 23.10 7.80
C ARG A 115 14.63 21.78 8.05
N VAL A 116 14.65 21.37 9.32
CA VAL A 116 15.04 20.02 9.72
C VAL A 116 13.78 19.15 9.71
N ILE A 117 13.83 18.04 8.99
CA ILE A 117 12.81 17.00 8.96
C ILE A 117 13.30 15.83 9.80
N THR A 118 12.59 15.54 10.88
CA THR A 118 12.88 14.40 11.74
C THR A 118 12.29 13.13 11.17
N VAL A 119 13.10 12.07 11.07
CA VAL A 119 12.69 10.78 10.51
C VAL A 119 12.96 9.67 11.53
N SER A 120 12.02 8.74 11.66
CA SER A 120 12.20 7.55 12.51
C SER A 120 11.78 6.28 11.75
N VAL A 121 12.27 5.13 12.17
CA VAL A 121 11.98 3.83 11.54
C VAL A 121 11.53 2.81 12.56
N SER A 122 10.47 2.07 12.22
CA SER A 122 9.92 1.01 13.07
C SER A 122 10.97 -0.07 13.36
N PRO A 123 11.09 -0.53 14.62
CA PRO A 123 11.95 -1.67 14.94
C PRO A 123 11.51 -2.96 14.24
N ASP A 124 10.28 -3.05 13.73
CA ASP A 124 9.75 -4.22 13.02
C ASP A 124 10.48 -4.47 11.69
N LEU A 125 11.14 -3.45 11.11
CA LEU A 125 12.00 -3.59 9.94
C LEU A 125 13.42 -4.09 10.28
N GLY A 126 13.70 -4.31 11.57
CA GLY A 126 14.96 -4.85 12.08
C GLY A 126 16.19 -4.00 11.77
N THR A 127 17.36 -4.62 11.88
CA THR A 127 18.65 -3.96 11.59
C THR A 127 18.73 -3.48 10.15
N LEU A 128 18.17 -4.24 9.20
CA LEU A 128 18.17 -3.86 7.78
C LEU A 128 17.47 -2.53 7.53
N GLY A 129 16.26 -2.35 8.08
CA GLY A 129 15.53 -1.08 7.99
C GLY A 129 16.23 0.05 8.73
N SER A 130 16.84 -0.24 9.88
CA SER A 130 17.64 0.74 10.61
C SER A 130 18.83 1.25 9.80
N ASP A 131 19.64 0.35 9.24
CA ASP A 131 20.83 0.71 8.45
C ASP A 131 20.45 1.42 7.14
N ALA A 132 19.33 1.01 6.54
CA ALA A 132 18.79 1.66 5.35
C ALA A 132 18.39 3.12 5.64
N LEU A 133 17.70 3.40 6.77
CA LEU A 133 17.34 4.78 7.11
C LEU A 133 18.58 5.68 7.28
N ASP A 134 19.65 5.17 7.91
CA ASP A 134 20.89 5.94 8.06
C ASP A 134 21.50 6.29 6.71
N LYS A 135 21.52 5.33 5.76
CA LYS A 135 21.96 5.58 4.38
C LYS A 135 21.07 6.59 3.68
N THR A 136 19.74 6.47 3.79
CA THR A 136 18.78 7.40 3.20
C THR A 136 19.01 8.83 3.68
N ILE A 137 19.17 9.03 4.99
CA ILE A 137 19.44 10.34 5.58
C ILE A 137 20.76 10.93 5.05
N VAL A 138 21.82 10.12 4.98
CA VAL A 138 23.11 10.56 4.41
C VAL A 138 22.94 10.97 2.95
N MET A 139 22.25 10.18 2.13
CA MET A 139 22.04 10.48 0.72
C MET A 139 21.26 11.78 0.52
N LEU A 140 20.16 11.98 1.25
CA LEU A 140 19.36 13.20 1.19
C LEU A 140 20.15 14.43 1.63
N ASN A 141 20.85 14.36 2.76
CA ASN A 141 21.65 15.48 3.27
C ASN A 141 22.81 15.84 2.33
N ASN A 142 23.36 14.87 1.60
CA ASN A 142 24.43 15.11 0.61
C ASN A 142 23.95 15.88 -0.63
N LEU A 143 22.64 15.99 -0.86
CA LEU A 143 22.11 16.83 -1.95
C LEU A 143 22.33 18.31 -1.70
N GLY A 144 22.35 18.74 -0.43
CA GLY A 144 22.60 20.12 -0.02
C GLY A 144 21.41 21.06 -0.16
N SER A 145 20.18 20.53 -0.14
CA SER A 145 18.93 21.32 -0.14
C SER A 145 18.73 22.12 1.15
N GLN A 146 17.77 23.06 1.16
CA GLN A 146 17.33 23.73 2.41
C GLN A 146 16.56 22.80 3.36
N LEU A 147 16.19 21.60 2.91
CA LEU A 147 15.77 20.52 3.80
C LEU A 147 16.99 19.73 4.28
N THR A 148 17.03 19.49 5.59
CA THR A 148 18.00 18.60 6.24
C THR A 148 17.23 17.53 7.02
N TYR A 149 17.82 16.35 7.14
CA TYR A 149 17.15 15.19 7.70
C TYR A 149 17.89 14.71 8.95
N GLN A 150 17.14 14.45 10.01
CA GLN A 150 17.68 14.02 11.30
C GLN A 150 16.95 12.78 11.79
N ARG A 151 17.71 11.75 12.16
CA ARG A 151 17.13 10.56 12.78
C ARG A 151 16.68 10.87 14.21
N VAL A 152 15.49 10.39 14.56
CA VAL A 152 14.96 10.38 15.94
C VAL A 152 14.45 8.99 16.31
N SER A 153 14.20 8.76 17.60
CA SER A 153 13.63 7.49 18.07
C SER A 153 12.20 7.29 17.58
N TYR A 154 11.88 6.05 17.20
CA TYR A 154 10.55 5.67 16.77
C TYR A 154 9.55 5.64 17.95
N GLY A 155 8.27 5.91 17.66
CA GLY A 155 7.19 5.87 18.66
C GLY A 155 7.12 7.09 19.59
N GLY A 156 7.82 8.17 19.25
CA GLY A 156 7.74 9.44 19.95
C GLY A 156 6.33 10.05 19.92
N LYS A 157 6.01 10.91 20.90
CA LYS A 157 4.69 11.55 21.01
C LYS A 157 4.82 13.06 21.15
N GLY A 158 3.80 13.79 20.71
CA GLY A 158 3.79 15.26 20.77
C GLY A 158 5.04 15.83 20.09
N LYS A 159 5.83 16.62 20.82
CA LYS A 159 7.05 17.25 20.30
C LYS A 159 8.20 16.28 19.99
N SER A 160 8.15 15.05 20.50
CA SER A 160 9.16 14.03 20.20
C SER A 160 8.75 13.09 19.08
N LYS A 161 7.56 13.28 18.50
CA LYS A 161 7.11 12.53 17.34
C LYS A 161 7.92 12.97 16.13
N ALA A 162 8.36 12.02 15.31
CA ALA A 162 9.03 12.32 14.04
C ALA A 162 8.07 13.03 13.08
N ASP A 163 8.60 13.91 12.23
CA ASP A 163 7.84 14.50 11.13
C ASP A 163 7.43 13.41 10.12
N ILE A 164 8.32 12.45 9.87
CA ILE A 164 8.10 11.30 8.98
C ILE A 164 8.39 10.00 9.75
N GLU A 165 7.39 9.11 9.87
CA GLU A 165 7.54 7.78 10.47
C GLU A 165 7.57 6.69 9.39
N VAL A 166 8.67 5.92 9.35
CA VAL A 166 8.79 4.73 8.50
C VAL A 166 8.22 3.53 9.25
N ASN A 167 7.14 2.95 8.74
CA ASN A 167 6.44 1.82 9.33
C ASN A 167 6.73 0.54 8.55
N GLU A 168 6.45 -0.61 9.18
CA GLU A 168 6.34 -1.88 8.47
C GLU A 168 4.88 -2.06 8.02
N PHE A 169 4.70 -2.72 6.88
CA PHE A 169 3.43 -3.36 6.54
C PHE A 169 3.69 -4.68 5.82
N TYR A 170 2.69 -5.55 5.77
CA TYR A 170 2.78 -6.82 5.07
C TYR A 170 1.72 -6.91 3.97
N GLU A 171 2.17 -7.15 2.74
CA GLU A 171 1.31 -7.31 1.57
C GLU A 171 1.89 -8.32 0.59
N LEU A 172 1.07 -9.31 0.21
CA LEU A 172 1.45 -10.30 -0.80
C LEU A 172 1.50 -9.69 -2.20
N GLU A 173 2.32 -10.31 -3.05
CA GLU A 173 2.44 -10.01 -4.46
C GLU A 173 1.08 -10.22 -5.17
N SER A 174 0.73 -9.33 -6.08
CA SER A 174 -0.50 -9.40 -6.86
C SER A 174 -0.26 -8.98 -8.30
N GLY A 175 -0.86 -9.69 -9.26
CA GLY A 175 -0.73 -9.36 -10.69
C GLY A 175 0.71 -9.44 -11.23
N GLY A 176 1.61 -10.13 -10.55
CA GLY A 176 3.04 -10.18 -10.90
C GLY A 176 3.89 -9.04 -10.34
N PHE A 177 3.32 -8.18 -9.49
CA PHE A 177 3.99 -7.05 -8.86
C PHE A 177 3.99 -7.16 -7.34
N ILE A 178 4.97 -6.52 -6.70
CA ILE A 178 5.02 -6.30 -5.26
C ILE A 178 5.16 -4.80 -4.99
N THR A 179 4.32 -4.26 -4.11
CA THR A 179 4.51 -2.92 -3.57
C THR A 179 5.69 -2.95 -2.59
N LEU A 180 6.75 -2.19 -2.87
CA LEU A 180 7.95 -2.16 -2.02
C LEU A 180 7.81 -1.17 -0.85
N GLY A 181 7.27 0.02 -1.15
CA GLY A 181 6.96 1.07 -0.19
C GLY A 181 5.57 1.65 -0.45
N ARG A 182 5.03 2.37 0.53
CA ARG A 182 3.75 3.06 0.40
C ARG A 182 3.73 4.37 1.19
N ALA A 183 3.63 5.50 0.53
CA ALA A 183 3.54 6.82 1.16
C ALA A 183 2.15 7.09 1.73
N ALA A 184 2.08 7.66 2.95
CA ALA A 184 0.83 8.05 3.59
C ALA A 184 0.35 9.45 3.15
N GLY A 185 0.38 9.68 1.84
CA GLY A 185 -0.04 10.93 1.20
C GLY A 185 1.12 11.90 0.91
N PHE A 186 0.76 13.17 0.76
CA PHE A 186 1.62 14.26 0.30
C PHE A 186 1.67 15.40 1.33
N PRO A 187 2.51 16.45 1.14
CA PRO A 187 2.54 17.60 2.03
C PRO A 187 1.17 18.24 2.25
N THR A 188 0.94 18.65 3.48
CA THR A 188 -0.30 19.35 3.85
C THR A 188 -0.32 20.77 3.30
N ARG A 189 -1.50 21.38 3.22
CA ARG A 189 -1.65 22.81 2.86
C ARG A 189 -0.91 23.76 3.82
N LYS A 190 -0.60 23.33 5.05
CA LYS A 190 0.19 24.09 6.01
C LYS A 190 1.70 24.00 5.75
N GLY A 191 2.11 23.17 4.81
CA GLY A 191 3.50 22.95 4.43
C GLY A 191 4.27 22.04 5.39
N ASP A 192 3.56 21.16 6.09
CA ASP A 192 4.16 20.01 6.77
C ASP A 192 4.27 18.81 5.82
N PRO A 193 5.31 17.97 5.93
CA PRO A 193 5.42 16.75 5.13
C PRO A 193 4.25 15.79 5.42
N ALA A 194 4.08 14.79 4.56
CA ALA A 194 3.22 13.65 4.89
C ALA A 194 3.75 12.96 6.16
N LYS A 195 2.85 12.37 6.95
CA LYS A 195 3.18 11.81 8.28
C LYS A 195 4.19 10.67 8.25
N GLY A 196 4.40 10.04 7.10
CA GLY A 196 5.23 8.86 6.98
C GLY A 196 4.90 8.00 5.78
N PHE A 197 5.46 6.81 5.79
CA PHE A 197 5.28 5.78 4.78
C PHE A 197 5.54 4.41 5.39
N GLY A 198 5.23 3.37 4.65
CA GLY A 198 5.47 1.99 5.04
C GLY A 198 6.43 1.29 4.09
N ILE A 199 7.14 0.29 4.59
CA ILE A 199 7.93 -0.66 3.81
C ILE A 199 7.29 -2.03 3.92
N ASN A 200 7.17 -2.72 2.78
CA ASN A 200 6.57 -4.04 2.72
C ASN A 200 7.56 -5.12 3.20
N SER A 201 7.34 -5.68 4.38
CA SER A 201 8.20 -6.75 4.94
C SER A 201 8.14 -8.03 4.11
N ARG A 202 7.08 -8.24 3.32
CA ARG A 202 7.01 -9.35 2.35
C ARG A 202 8.23 -9.39 1.45
N TRP A 203 8.75 -8.23 1.04
CA TRP A 203 9.94 -8.12 0.19
C TRP A 203 11.15 -8.83 0.80
N PHE A 204 11.30 -8.81 2.13
CA PHE A 204 12.47 -9.34 2.83
C PHE A 204 12.48 -10.87 2.86
N GLU A 205 11.33 -11.50 2.59
CA GLU A 205 11.16 -12.95 2.56
C GLU A 205 11.33 -13.56 1.17
N LEU A 206 11.33 -12.72 0.13
CA LEU A 206 11.45 -13.18 -1.26
C LEU A 206 12.89 -13.54 -1.59
N SER A 207 13.05 -14.33 -2.67
CA SER A 207 14.37 -14.57 -3.27
C SER A 207 15.05 -13.29 -3.79
N ILE A 208 14.29 -12.19 -3.89
CA ILE A 208 14.72 -10.85 -4.29
C ILE A 208 14.84 -9.89 -3.09
N ALA A 209 15.08 -10.42 -1.89
CA ALA A 209 15.22 -9.62 -0.67
C ALA A 209 16.21 -8.45 -0.85
N PRO A 210 15.89 -7.26 -0.31
CA PRO A 210 16.70 -6.07 -0.54
C PRO A 210 18.05 -6.14 0.12
N THR A 211 19.04 -5.59 -0.57
CA THR A 211 20.21 -5.01 0.10
C THR A 211 19.81 -3.74 0.87
N SER A 212 20.61 -3.38 1.87
CA SER A 212 20.41 -2.12 2.61
C SER A 212 20.41 -0.87 1.71
N SER A 213 21.12 -0.91 0.57
CA SER A 213 21.14 0.21 -0.38
C SER A 213 19.88 0.28 -1.26
N GLU A 214 19.31 -0.86 -1.66
CA GLU A 214 18.03 -0.88 -2.38
C GLU A 214 16.90 -0.41 -1.48
N LEU A 215 16.87 -0.88 -0.23
CA LEU A 215 15.89 -0.40 0.74
C LEU A 215 16.08 1.09 1.05
N ALA A 216 17.31 1.58 1.14
CA ALA A 216 17.58 3.00 1.33
C ALA A 216 17.08 3.85 0.15
N GLY A 217 17.20 3.33 -1.07
CA GLY A 217 16.66 3.93 -2.28
C GLY A 217 15.13 4.03 -2.26
N THR A 218 14.45 2.92 -1.90
CA THR A 218 13.00 2.93 -1.68
C THR A 218 12.59 3.92 -0.59
N MET A 219 13.28 3.94 0.56
CA MET A 219 12.97 4.93 1.61
C MET A 219 13.18 6.38 1.12
N ALA A 220 14.18 6.63 0.26
CA ALA A 220 14.41 7.95 -0.32
C ALA A 220 13.27 8.35 -1.28
N HIS A 221 12.81 7.41 -2.10
CA HIS A 221 11.65 7.56 -2.98
C HIS A 221 10.39 7.95 -2.18
N GLU A 222 10.07 7.19 -1.13
CA GLU A 222 8.89 7.46 -0.30
C GLU A 222 8.98 8.80 0.45
N ILE A 223 10.19 9.18 0.91
CA ILE A 223 10.42 10.53 1.46
C ILE A 223 10.18 11.59 0.39
N GLY A 224 10.54 11.32 -0.87
CA GLY A 224 10.21 12.15 -2.02
C GLY A 224 8.72 12.46 -2.09
N HIS A 225 7.85 11.45 -2.01
CA HIS A 225 6.39 11.67 -1.91
C HIS A 225 6.00 12.47 -0.68
N CYS A 226 6.58 12.16 0.48
CA CYS A 226 6.28 12.86 1.72
C CYS A 226 6.61 14.36 1.66
N ILE A 227 7.55 14.78 0.82
CA ILE A 227 7.91 16.17 0.57
C ILE A 227 7.34 16.71 -0.76
N GLY A 228 6.49 15.96 -1.44
CA GLY A 228 5.68 16.43 -2.56
C GLY A 228 6.22 16.14 -3.95
N PHE A 229 7.23 15.28 -4.11
CA PHE A 229 7.59 14.73 -5.42
C PHE A 229 6.57 13.70 -5.89
N ARG A 230 6.48 13.57 -7.20
CA ARG A 230 5.69 12.55 -7.89
C ARG A 230 6.56 11.75 -8.84
N HIS A 231 6.00 10.68 -9.40
CA HIS A 231 6.76 9.85 -10.31
C HIS A 231 7.22 10.60 -11.57
N THR A 232 8.44 10.32 -12.01
CA THR A 232 8.98 10.86 -13.27
C THR A 232 8.25 10.28 -14.47
N ASP A 233 7.82 9.03 -14.38
CA ASP A 233 7.05 8.33 -15.39
C ASP A 233 5.56 8.24 -15.05
N TYR A 234 5.03 9.10 -14.18
CA TYR A 234 3.61 9.08 -13.77
C TYR A 234 2.61 9.05 -14.95
N GLN A 235 3.00 9.58 -16.13
CA GLN A 235 2.16 9.59 -17.34
C GLN A 235 1.97 8.23 -18.00
N THR A 236 2.94 7.34 -17.85
CA THR A 236 2.99 6.09 -18.59
C THR A 236 3.13 4.90 -17.66
N ARG A 237 3.72 5.08 -16.47
CA ARG A 237 4.16 3.99 -15.60
C ARG A 237 5.03 3.00 -16.39
N GLU A 238 5.77 3.50 -17.38
CA GLU A 238 6.50 2.65 -18.32
C GLU A 238 7.59 1.83 -17.61
N SER A 239 8.09 2.34 -16.48
CA SER A 239 9.01 1.59 -15.62
C SER A 239 8.39 0.31 -15.07
N CYS A 240 7.07 0.29 -14.91
CA CYS A 240 6.28 -0.86 -14.49
C CYS A 240 5.85 -1.75 -15.67
N GLY A 241 6.27 -1.43 -16.91
CA GLY A 241 5.79 -2.12 -18.12
C GLY A 241 4.33 -1.79 -18.45
N GLN A 242 3.81 -0.68 -17.93
CA GLN A 242 2.45 -0.21 -18.12
C GLN A 242 2.40 0.95 -19.13
N ASN A 243 1.20 1.37 -19.52
CA ASN A 243 0.96 2.59 -20.29
C ASN A 243 -0.25 3.32 -19.71
N VAL A 244 -0.16 3.63 -18.41
CA VAL A 244 -1.22 4.22 -17.61
C VAL A 244 -0.74 5.55 -17.04
N ASN A 245 -1.62 6.55 -17.09
CA ASN A 245 -1.35 7.90 -16.61
C ASN A 245 -1.99 8.10 -15.23
N GLU A 246 -1.16 8.33 -14.20
CA GLU A 246 -1.56 8.68 -12.83
C GLU A 246 -2.22 10.08 -12.72
N GLY A 247 -2.20 10.85 -13.81
CA GLY A 247 -2.72 12.22 -13.95
C GLY A 247 -2.32 13.13 -12.81
N SER A 248 -3.17 14.08 -12.38
CA SER A 248 -2.78 15.08 -11.36
C SER A 248 -2.97 14.62 -9.91
N ALA A 249 -3.65 13.50 -9.70
CA ALA A 249 -4.08 13.04 -8.39
C ALA A 249 -4.93 14.08 -7.61
N GLY A 250 -5.42 15.16 -8.23
CA GLY A 250 -6.07 16.29 -7.54
C GLY A 250 -5.13 17.08 -6.61
N VAL A 251 -3.92 16.56 -6.38
CA VAL A 251 -2.84 17.14 -5.58
C VAL A 251 -1.86 17.92 -6.44
N GLY A 252 -2.00 17.88 -7.77
CA GLY A 252 -1.17 18.56 -8.74
C GLY A 252 -0.20 17.63 -9.46
N ALA A 253 0.17 17.97 -10.68
CA ALA A 253 1.46 17.61 -11.25
C ALA A 253 2.02 18.88 -11.89
N ILE A 254 2.78 19.60 -11.08
CA ILE A 254 3.42 20.85 -11.47
C ILE A 254 4.87 20.54 -11.78
N HIS A 255 5.31 20.91 -12.98
CA HIS A 255 6.70 20.78 -13.39
C HIS A 255 7.66 21.52 -12.44
N ILE A 256 8.79 20.88 -12.17
CA ILE A 256 9.93 21.47 -11.47
C ILE A 256 10.93 22.04 -12.47
N ALA A 257 11.00 23.37 -12.54
CA ALA A 257 11.90 24.07 -13.48
C ALA A 257 13.36 23.57 -13.41
N GLY A 258 13.95 23.30 -14.58
CA GLY A 258 15.35 22.88 -14.70
C GLY A 258 15.59 21.37 -14.74
N THR A 259 14.54 20.55 -14.75
CA THR A 259 14.61 19.08 -14.95
C THR A 259 14.14 18.67 -16.35
N PRO A 260 14.50 17.48 -16.87
CA PRO A 260 14.04 17.00 -18.19
C PRO A 260 12.55 16.69 -18.26
N THR A 261 11.99 16.85 -19.46
CA THR A 261 10.60 16.59 -19.91
C THR A 261 10.20 15.12 -19.96
N GLY A 262 11.15 14.21 -20.19
CA GLY A 262 10.88 12.78 -20.32
C GLY A 262 10.88 12.03 -19.00
N SER A 263 10.40 10.78 -19.07
CA SER A 263 10.70 9.78 -18.06
C SER A 263 12.22 9.67 -17.88
N ASP A 264 12.64 9.70 -16.62
CA ASP A 264 14.02 9.48 -16.22
C ASP A 264 14.14 8.09 -15.62
N ASN A 265 14.59 7.14 -16.44
CA ASN A 265 14.70 5.74 -16.07
C ASN A 265 15.80 5.44 -15.02
N THR A 266 16.49 6.48 -14.54
CA THR A 266 17.49 6.41 -13.49
C THR A 266 17.13 7.23 -12.26
N SER A 267 15.97 7.92 -12.28
CA SER A 267 15.52 8.75 -11.17
C SER A 267 15.15 7.90 -9.97
N ILE A 268 15.43 8.43 -8.77
CA ILE A 268 14.90 7.88 -7.54
C ILE A 268 13.35 7.87 -7.49
N MET A 269 12.72 8.79 -8.23
CA MET A 269 11.27 8.97 -8.29
C MET A 269 10.63 8.23 -9.47
N GLN A 270 11.22 7.13 -9.93
CA GLN A 270 10.58 6.25 -10.91
C GLN A 270 9.53 5.35 -10.24
N SER A 271 8.40 5.08 -10.92
CA SER A 271 7.28 4.30 -10.35
C SER A 271 7.64 2.86 -9.96
N CYS A 272 8.52 2.20 -10.73
CA CYS A 272 8.94 0.83 -10.49
C CYS A 272 10.46 0.62 -10.58
N GLY A 273 10.97 -0.23 -9.70
CA GLY A 273 12.37 -0.63 -9.58
C GLY A 273 13.13 0.28 -8.61
N PRO A 274 13.89 -0.26 -7.65
CA PRO A 274 14.60 0.60 -6.72
C PRO A 274 15.83 1.20 -7.43
N ALA A 275 15.73 2.47 -7.80
CA ALA A 275 16.93 3.28 -7.94
C ALA A 275 17.60 3.35 -6.56
N THR A 276 18.92 3.15 -6.51
CA THR A 276 19.69 3.11 -5.25
C THR A 276 20.45 4.39 -4.97
N THR A 277 20.42 5.34 -5.91
CA THR A 277 21.17 6.60 -5.87
C THR A 277 20.39 7.70 -6.57
N PHE A 278 20.50 8.93 -6.07
CA PHE A 278 20.03 10.12 -6.76
C PHE A 278 20.88 10.38 -8.01
N ASN A 279 20.23 10.71 -9.11
CA ASN A 279 20.91 11.22 -10.30
C ASN A 279 20.97 12.76 -10.30
N ASN A 280 21.51 13.35 -11.38
CA ASN A 280 21.63 14.81 -11.48
C ASN A 280 20.27 15.53 -11.58
N ASN A 281 19.27 14.89 -12.21
CA ASN A 281 17.94 15.47 -12.35
C ASN A 281 17.21 15.47 -11.02
N ASP A 282 17.33 14.40 -10.23
CA ASP A 282 16.81 14.36 -8.86
C ASP A 282 17.43 15.47 -7.99
N LYS A 283 18.75 15.64 -8.10
CA LYS A 283 19.46 16.70 -7.38
C LYS A 283 18.98 18.08 -7.81
N ASN A 284 18.84 18.34 -9.11
CA ASN A 284 18.32 19.61 -9.61
C ASN A 284 16.90 19.85 -9.12
N ALA A 285 16.05 18.82 -9.16
CA ALA A 285 14.67 18.92 -8.70
C ALA A 285 14.59 19.26 -7.20
N MET A 286 15.42 18.60 -6.38
CA MET A 286 15.56 18.87 -4.96
C MET A 286 16.01 20.31 -4.71
N LEU A 287 17.08 20.77 -5.35
CA LEU A 287 17.63 22.12 -5.16
C LEU A 287 16.71 23.24 -5.71
N THR A 288 15.88 22.95 -6.71
CA THR A 288 14.89 23.90 -7.23
C THR A 288 13.76 24.11 -6.23
N LEU A 289 13.32 23.06 -5.52
CA LEU A 289 12.23 23.15 -4.56
C LEU A 289 12.70 23.57 -3.16
N TYR A 290 13.89 23.11 -2.76
CA TYR A 290 14.41 23.16 -1.40
C TYR A 290 15.89 23.53 -1.42
#